data_AF-A0A8T5P1M9-F1
#
_entry.id   AF-A0A8T5P1M9-F1
#
_cell.length_a   1.000
_cell.length_b   1.000
_cell.length_c   1.000
_cell.angle_alpha   90.00
_cell.angle_beta   90.00
_cell.angle_gamma   90.00
#
_symmetry.space_group_name_H-M   'P 1'
#
loop_
_entity.id
_entity.type
_entity.pdbx_description
1 polymer ?
#
loop_
_entity_poly.entity_id
_entity_poly.type
_entity_poly.pdbx_seq_one_letter_code
_entity_poly.pdbx_strand_id
1 'polypeptide(L)'
;MRKTYQFRAYPNKNSEANSIRTLSTCRYLYNDSLAERKRQAELNRIKKIFDVFPWGKPEWINYYDKANCLSGSKTDFQNEVHSQVLQNVLKRVDRSFKNFTKSKAECAGKIVEFVNPSGTSQNCICGFSVPKDLSVRIHICSSCGLIMGRDQVSAILIENRPGCTVGTTGIQDRQGLSSREPMQRYAQAL
;
A
#
# COMPACT_ATOMS: atom_id res chain seq x y z
N MET A 1 -15.72 3.71 -40.64
CA MET A 1 -16.40 3.61 -39.33
C MET A 1 -15.63 4.44 -38.29
N ARG A 2 -16.24 5.47 -37.69
CA ARG A 2 -15.59 6.24 -36.60
C ARG A 2 -15.49 5.35 -35.35
N LYS A 3 -14.27 5.16 -34.82
CA LYS A 3 -13.99 4.26 -33.69
C LYS A 3 -14.12 4.94 -32.33
N THR A 4 -14.15 6.27 -32.28
CA THR A 4 -14.13 7.05 -31.05
C THR A 4 -15.04 8.27 -31.15
N TYR A 5 -15.87 8.47 -30.13
CA TYR A 5 -16.71 9.65 -29.96
C TYR A 5 -16.16 10.51 -28.83
N GLN A 6 -16.10 11.82 -29.06
CA GLN A 6 -15.83 12.80 -28.02
C GLN A 6 -17.15 13.40 -27.55
N PHE A 7 -17.39 13.32 -26.25
CA PHE A 7 -18.52 13.98 -25.61
C PHE A 7 -17.99 15.03 -24.65
N ARG A 8 -18.60 16.22 -24.68
CA ARG A 8 -18.40 17.25 -23.66
C ARG A 8 -19.62 17.24 -22.76
N ALA A 9 -19.40 16.95 -21.49
CA ALA A 9 -20.47 17.01 -20.49
C ALA A 9 -20.70 18.46 -20.07
N TYR A 10 -21.97 18.88 -20.06
CA TYR A 10 -22.42 20.14 -19.48
C TYR A 10 -23.29 19.82 -18.27
N PRO A 11 -22.74 19.87 -17.05
CA PRO A 11 -23.49 19.51 -15.85
C PRO A 11 -24.63 20.50 -15.60
N ASN A 12 -25.76 20.00 -15.09
CA ASN A 12 -26.76 20.87 -14.48
C ASN A 12 -26.29 21.33 -13.09
N LYS A 13 -26.89 22.41 -12.56
CA LYS A 13 -26.51 22.97 -11.26
C LYS A 13 -26.59 21.95 -10.11
N ASN A 14 -27.57 21.04 -10.13
CA ASN A 14 -27.72 20.02 -9.09
C ASN A 14 -26.63 18.94 -9.17
N SER A 15 -26.27 18.51 -10.39
CA SER A 15 -25.19 17.57 -10.66
C SER A 15 -23.83 18.15 -10.28
N GLU A 16 -23.63 19.44 -10.52
CA GLU A 16 -22.45 20.16 -10.04
C GLU A 16 -22.36 20.15 -8.52
N ALA A 17 -23.45 20.54 -7.82
CA ALA A 17 -23.51 20.53 -6.36
C ALA A 17 -23.23 19.13 -5.77
N ASN A 18 -23.83 18.08 -6.34
CA ASN A 18 -23.59 16.69 -5.91
C ASN A 18 -22.14 16.25 -6.16
N SER A 19 -21.54 16.68 -7.28
CA SER A 19 -20.14 16.40 -7.58
C SER A 19 -19.21 17.08 -6.58
N ILE A 20 -19.48 18.34 -6.23
CA ILE A 20 -18.71 19.10 -5.23
C ILE A 20 -18.83 18.46 -3.84
N ARG A 21 -20.03 18.03 -3.44
CA ARG A 21 -20.24 17.29 -2.18
C ARG A 21 -19.42 16.00 -2.17
N THR A 22 -19.52 15.22 -3.23
CA THR A 22 -18.75 13.97 -3.39
C THR A 22 -17.25 14.21 -3.28
N LEU A 23 -16.72 15.23 -3.98
CA LEU A 23 -15.30 15.60 -3.92
C LEU A 23 -14.88 16.04 -2.53
N SER A 24 -15.72 16.81 -1.83
CA SER A 24 -15.48 17.26 -0.47
C SER A 24 -15.41 16.07 0.50
N THR A 25 -16.38 15.15 0.45
CA THR A 25 -16.39 13.92 1.25
C THR A 25 -15.15 13.07 0.98
N CYS A 26 -14.77 12.90 -0.29
CA CYS A 26 -13.55 12.17 -0.66
C CYS A 26 -12.28 12.83 -0.13
N ARG A 27 -12.20 14.17 -0.16
CA ARG A 27 -11.08 14.94 0.38
C ARG A 27 -10.96 14.74 1.89
N TYR A 28 -12.07 14.81 2.62
CA TYR A 28 -12.07 14.58 4.08
C TYR A 28 -11.64 13.15 4.40
N LEU A 29 -12.21 12.14 3.74
CA LEU A 29 -11.82 10.74 3.93
C LEU A 29 -10.33 10.51 3.66
N TYR A 30 -9.78 11.12 2.60
CA TYR A 30 -8.35 11.03 2.29
C TYR A 30 -7.49 11.63 3.42
N ASN A 31 -7.81 12.83 3.86
CA ASN A 31 -7.04 13.53 4.88
C ASN A 31 -7.14 12.86 6.25
N ASP A 32 -8.32 12.36 6.60
CA ASP A 32 -8.56 11.62 7.84
C ASP A 32 -7.73 10.32 7.87
N SER A 33 -7.86 9.48 6.84
CA SER A 33 -7.07 8.24 6.74
C SER A 33 -5.55 8.48 6.68
N LEU A 34 -5.11 9.61 6.09
CA LEU A 34 -3.71 10.02 6.14
C LEU A 34 -3.29 10.43 7.56
N ALA A 35 -4.12 11.18 8.29
CA ALA A 35 -3.87 11.59 9.65
C ALA A 35 -3.81 10.39 10.61
N GLU A 36 -4.68 9.40 10.43
CA GLU A 36 -4.64 8.14 11.17
C GLU A 36 -3.32 7.40 10.99
N ARG A 37 -2.82 7.28 9.75
CA ARG A 37 -1.53 6.65 9.48
C ARG A 37 -0.37 7.39 10.17
N LYS A 38 -0.39 8.73 10.20
CA LYS A 38 0.61 9.53 10.93
C LYS A 38 0.54 9.28 12.43
N ARG A 39 -0.67 9.35 13.01
CA ARG A 39 -0.89 9.08 14.44
C ARG A 39 -0.39 7.70 14.84
N GLN A 40 -0.69 6.68 14.02
CA GLN A 40 -0.23 5.31 14.28
C GLN A 40 1.31 5.19 14.24
N ALA A 41 1.96 5.89 13.31
CA ALA A 41 3.42 5.93 13.24
C ALA A 41 4.04 6.61 14.48
N GLU A 42 3.43 7.68 14.97
CA GLU A 42 3.85 8.34 16.22
C GLU A 42 3.64 7.44 17.44
N LEU A 43 2.49 6.77 17.55
CA LEU A 43 2.23 5.80 18.63
C LEU A 43 3.25 4.66 18.60
N ASN A 44 3.55 4.11 17.43
CA ASN A 44 4.57 3.07 17.28
C ASN A 44 5.97 3.57 17.68
N ARG A 45 6.30 4.83 17.36
CA ARG A 45 7.55 5.46 17.79
C ARG A 45 7.60 5.61 19.31
N ILE A 46 6.54 6.10 19.94
CA ILE A 46 6.44 6.28 21.39
C ILE A 46 6.56 4.91 22.09
N LYS A 47 5.80 3.89 21.64
CA LYS A 47 5.88 2.52 22.18
C LYS A 47 7.32 1.99 22.18
N LYS A 48 8.06 2.23 21.09
CA LYS A 48 9.47 1.83 20.99
C LYS A 48 10.38 2.60 21.96
N ILE A 49 10.13 3.89 22.18
CA ILE A 49 10.95 4.73 23.05
C ILE A 49 10.77 4.35 24.52
N PHE A 50 9.52 4.17 24.94
CA PHE A 50 9.20 3.91 26.35
C PHE A 50 9.32 2.42 26.73
N ASP A 51 9.75 1.56 25.81
CA ASP A 51 9.76 0.09 25.94
C ASP A 51 8.47 -0.47 26.56
N VAL A 52 7.36 0.25 26.37
CA VAL A 52 6.04 -0.17 26.84
C VAL A 52 5.68 -1.32 25.95
N PHE A 53 5.95 -2.54 26.42
CA PHE A 53 5.64 -3.79 25.75
C PHE A 53 4.12 -4.00 25.79
N PRO A 54 3.34 -3.63 24.75
CA PRO A 54 1.95 -3.99 24.72
C PRO A 54 1.91 -5.41 24.14
N TRP A 55 0.94 -6.23 24.52
CA TRP A 55 0.70 -7.53 23.88
C TRP A 55 0.20 -7.36 22.41
N GLY A 56 0.99 -6.70 21.55
CA GLY A 56 0.63 -6.36 20.19
C GLY A 56 1.81 -5.74 19.43
N LYS A 57 2.15 -6.34 18.29
CA LYS A 57 3.12 -5.81 17.31
C LYS A 57 2.66 -4.41 16.84
N PRO A 58 3.55 -3.56 16.29
CA PRO A 58 3.12 -2.34 15.62
C PRO A 58 2.11 -2.70 14.52
N GLU A 59 0.85 -2.33 14.73
CA GLU A 59 -0.21 -2.50 13.75
C GLU A 59 -0.06 -1.39 12.71
N TRP A 60 0.53 -1.72 11.57
CA TRP A 60 0.50 -0.85 10.42
C TRP A 60 -0.88 -0.95 9.78
N ILE A 61 -1.51 0.19 9.55
CA ILE A 61 -2.85 0.25 8.96
C ILE A 61 -2.77 -0.26 7.52
N ASN A 62 -3.39 -1.41 7.27
CA ASN A 62 -3.56 -1.95 5.93
C ASN A 62 -4.78 -1.33 5.23
N TYR A 63 -4.75 -1.28 3.90
CA TYR A 63 -5.91 -0.93 3.08
C TYR A 63 -7.11 -1.84 3.39
N TYR A 64 -6.89 -3.16 3.47
CA TYR A 64 -7.98 -4.13 3.65
C TYR A 64 -8.72 -3.92 4.98
N ASP A 65 -7.98 -3.69 6.07
CA ASP A 65 -8.56 -3.42 7.38
C ASP A 65 -9.42 -2.15 7.34
N LYS A 66 -8.93 -1.07 6.71
CA LYS A 66 -9.69 0.17 6.57
C LYS A 66 -10.91 0.02 5.68
N ALA A 67 -10.81 -0.72 4.58
CA ALA A 67 -11.94 -0.98 3.69
C ALA A 67 -13.04 -1.79 4.41
N ASN A 68 -12.67 -2.73 5.28
CA ASN A 68 -13.60 -3.51 6.08
C ASN A 68 -14.22 -2.68 7.21
N CYS A 69 -13.46 -1.82 7.89
CA CYS A 69 -14.01 -0.91 8.90
C CYS A 69 -14.97 0.13 8.30
N LEU A 70 -14.75 0.53 7.04
CA LEU A 70 -15.57 1.54 6.37
C LEU A 70 -17.05 1.12 6.25
N SER A 71 -17.40 -0.17 6.26
CA SER A 71 -18.81 -0.56 6.25
C SER A 71 -19.53 -0.28 7.57
N GLY A 72 -18.80 -0.28 8.69
CA GLY A 72 -19.38 -0.13 10.03
C GLY A 72 -19.38 1.30 10.59
N SER A 73 -18.49 2.18 10.10
CA SER A 73 -18.25 3.51 10.70
C SER A 73 -18.48 4.68 9.73
N LYS A 74 -19.48 4.59 8.85
CA LYS A 74 -19.77 5.66 7.88
C LYS A 74 -20.45 6.84 8.55
N THR A 75 -20.00 8.05 8.20
CA THR A 75 -20.73 9.28 8.49
C THR A 75 -21.88 9.47 7.51
N ASP A 76 -22.84 10.32 7.85
CA ASP A 76 -24.01 10.61 7.00
C ASP A 76 -23.60 11.05 5.59
N PHE A 77 -22.60 11.94 5.49
CA PHE A 77 -22.05 12.40 4.21
C PHE A 77 -21.35 11.30 3.39
N GLN A 78 -20.81 10.26 4.04
CA GLN A 78 -20.21 9.12 3.37
C GLN A 78 -21.28 8.15 2.84
N ASN A 79 -22.46 8.09 3.47
CA ASN A 79 -23.56 7.26 3.00
C ASN A 79 -24.16 7.78 1.68
N GLU A 80 -24.08 9.08 1.42
CA GLU A 80 -24.50 9.70 0.14
C GLU A 80 -23.61 9.30 -1.04
N VAL A 81 -22.36 8.93 -0.79
CA VAL A 81 -21.37 8.63 -1.83
C VAL A 81 -21.35 7.13 -2.15
N HIS A 82 -21.26 6.80 -3.43
CA HIS A 82 -21.15 5.41 -3.87
C HIS A 82 -19.93 4.71 -3.25
N SER A 83 -20.16 3.51 -2.69
CA SER A 83 -19.17 2.74 -1.92
C SER A 83 -17.84 2.55 -2.66
N GLN A 84 -17.89 2.27 -3.97
CA GLN A 84 -16.71 2.09 -4.82
C GLN A 84 -15.81 3.33 -4.85
N VAL A 85 -16.39 4.53 -4.78
CA VAL A 85 -15.63 5.79 -4.79
C VAL A 85 -14.84 5.93 -3.48
N LEU A 86 -15.48 5.66 -2.34
CA LEU A 86 -14.82 5.70 -1.03
C LEU A 86 -13.69 4.67 -0.92
N GLN A 87 -13.92 3.44 -1.36
CA GLN A 87 -12.88 2.41 -1.42
C GLN A 87 -11.71 2.84 -2.33
N ASN A 88 -12.00 3.48 -3.47
CA ASN A 88 -10.97 4.00 -4.36
C ASN A 88 -10.15 5.13 -3.72
N VAL A 89 -10.74 5.97 -2.87
CA VAL A 89 -10.00 6.98 -2.08
C VAL A 89 -8.98 6.29 -1.16
N LEU A 90 -9.40 5.27 -0.42
CA LEU A 90 -8.50 4.50 0.46
C LEU A 90 -7.38 3.80 -0.34
N LYS A 91 -7.68 3.25 -1.52
CA LYS A 91 -6.66 2.70 -2.44
C LYS A 91 -5.65 3.75 -2.90
N ARG A 92 -6.10 5.00 -3.14
CA ARG A 92 -5.21 6.11 -3.52
C ARG A 92 -4.26 6.49 -2.38
N VAL A 93 -4.77 6.57 -1.15
CA VAL A 93 -3.93 6.80 0.04
C VAL A 93 -2.86 5.72 0.16
N ASP A 94 -3.24 4.45 -0.03
CA ASP A 94 -2.32 3.33 0.03
C ASP A 94 -1.23 3.40 -1.06
N ARG A 95 -1.62 3.73 -2.28
CA ARG A 95 -0.68 3.94 -3.40
C ARG A 95 0.28 5.09 -3.11
N SER A 96 -0.22 6.22 -2.62
CA SER A 96 0.62 7.37 -2.24
C SER A 96 1.65 6.98 -1.18
N PHE A 97 1.25 6.17 -0.20
CA PHE A 97 2.15 5.68 0.84
C PHE A 97 3.24 4.75 0.28
N LYS A 98 2.88 3.82 -0.61
CA LYS A 98 3.86 2.95 -1.29
C LYS A 98 4.85 3.74 -2.16
N ASN A 99 4.37 4.76 -2.86
CA ASN A 99 5.24 5.64 -3.64
C ASN A 99 6.20 6.44 -2.75
N PHE A 100 5.72 6.90 -1.59
CA PHE A 100 6.55 7.58 -0.61
C PHE A 100 7.68 6.68 -0.09
N THR A 101 7.38 5.42 0.27
CA THR A 101 8.43 4.50 0.74
C THR A 101 9.42 4.15 -0.36
N LYS A 102 8.96 3.98 -1.60
CA LYS A 102 9.82 3.80 -2.76
C LYS A 102 10.79 4.97 -2.96
N SER A 103 10.27 6.20 -2.97
CA SER A 103 11.10 7.41 -3.09
C SER A 103 12.12 7.54 -1.96
N LYS A 104 11.75 7.21 -0.72
CA LYS A 104 12.69 7.23 0.41
C LYS A 104 13.77 6.15 0.32
N ALA A 105 13.43 4.97 -0.21
CA ALA A 105 14.42 3.94 -0.48
C ALA A 105 15.40 4.37 -1.57
N GLU A 106 14.91 4.96 -2.66
CA GLU A 106 15.74 5.49 -3.75
C GLU A 106 16.71 6.57 -3.23
N CYS A 107 16.25 7.49 -2.38
CA CYS A 107 17.12 8.47 -1.71
C CYS A 107 18.22 7.83 -0.86
N ALA A 108 17.98 6.63 -0.32
CA ALA A 108 18.96 5.86 0.47
C ALA A 108 19.78 4.88 -0.39
N GLY A 109 19.65 4.91 -1.73
CA GLY A 109 20.29 3.97 -2.64
C GLY A 109 19.77 2.52 -2.53
N LYS A 110 18.56 2.34 -2.00
CA LYS A 110 17.91 1.03 -1.80
C LYS A 110 16.71 0.87 -2.73
N ILE A 111 16.36 -0.38 -3.00
CA ILE A 111 15.18 -0.74 -3.80
C ILE A 111 14.12 -1.33 -2.86
N VAL A 112 12.85 -1.05 -3.16
CA VAL A 112 11.70 -1.66 -2.47
C VAL A 112 10.82 -2.33 -3.51
N GLU A 113 10.62 -3.63 -3.32
CA GLU A 113 9.70 -4.45 -4.11
C GLU A 113 8.54 -4.90 -3.23
N PHE A 114 7.31 -4.77 -3.74
CA PHE A 114 6.12 -5.20 -3.04
C PHE A 114 5.70 -6.57 -3.55
N VAL A 115 5.77 -7.57 -2.67
CA VAL A 115 5.41 -8.95 -2.99
C VAL A 115 3.98 -9.21 -2.52
N ASN A 116 3.23 -10.05 -3.25
CA ASN A 116 1.93 -10.53 -2.79
C ASN A 116 2.14 -11.31 -1.48
N PRO A 117 1.43 -11.02 -0.37
CA PRO A 117 1.60 -11.75 0.90
C PRO A 117 0.67 -12.97 1.04
N SER A 118 -0.25 -13.21 0.11
CA SER A 118 -1.28 -14.24 0.26
C SER A 118 -0.69 -15.64 0.46
N GLY A 119 -1.09 -16.33 1.53
CA GLY A 119 -0.68 -17.72 1.84
C GLY A 119 0.70 -17.89 2.50
N THR A 120 1.51 -16.83 2.66
CA THR A 120 2.86 -16.94 3.25
C THR A 120 2.86 -17.40 4.70
N SER A 121 1.81 -17.08 5.45
CA SER A 121 1.66 -17.48 6.85
C SER A 121 1.14 -18.91 7.03
N GLN A 122 0.57 -19.50 5.99
CA GLN A 122 -0.06 -20.84 6.04
C GLN A 122 0.78 -21.89 5.33
N ASN A 123 1.63 -21.51 4.37
CA ASN A 123 2.48 -22.45 3.66
C ASN A 123 3.80 -22.68 4.40
N CYS A 124 4.35 -23.87 4.24
CA CYS A 124 5.72 -24.19 4.63
C CYS A 124 6.68 -23.90 3.47
N ILE A 125 7.97 -23.79 3.79
CA ILE A 125 9.08 -23.67 2.82
C ILE A 125 9.10 -24.87 1.86
N CYS A 126 8.70 -26.07 2.33
CA CYS A 126 8.58 -27.25 1.49
C CYS A 126 7.38 -27.24 0.53
N GLY A 127 6.51 -26.22 0.59
CA GLY A 127 5.30 -26.11 -0.23
C GLY A 127 4.04 -26.73 0.39
N PHE A 128 4.15 -27.45 1.52
CA PHE A 128 2.99 -28.02 2.21
C PHE A 128 2.16 -26.95 2.92
N SER A 129 0.83 -27.04 2.82
CA SER A 129 -0.10 -26.13 3.51
C SER A 129 -0.29 -26.57 4.97
N VAL A 130 0.02 -25.68 5.90
CA VAL A 130 -0.09 -25.85 7.35
C VAL A 130 -1.10 -24.82 7.87
N PRO A 131 -2.41 -25.10 7.74
CA PRO A 131 -3.45 -24.18 8.19
C PRO A 131 -3.38 -23.99 9.71
N LYS A 132 -3.32 -22.74 10.15
CA LYS A 132 -3.23 -22.37 11.57
C LYS A 132 -3.74 -20.97 11.82
N ASP A 133 -4.21 -20.75 13.05
CA ASP A 133 -4.77 -19.48 13.44
C ASP A 133 -3.74 -18.37 13.56
N LEU A 134 -4.24 -17.14 13.48
CA LEU A 134 -3.46 -15.94 13.69
C LEU A 134 -2.83 -15.89 15.08
N SER A 135 -3.28 -16.65 16.08
CA SER A 135 -2.68 -16.78 17.42
C SER A 135 -1.43 -17.67 17.44
N VAL A 136 -1.36 -18.70 16.59
CA VAL A 136 -0.26 -19.68 16.55
C VAL A 136 1.00 -19.05 15.94
N ARG A 137 2.01 -18.79 16.78
CA ARG A 137 3.27 -18.12 16.40
C ARG A 137 4.38 -19.06 15.95
N ILE A 138 4.31 -20.34 16.31
CA ILE A 138 5.29 -21.36 15.93
C ILE A 138 4.74 -22.10 14.71
N HIS A 139 5.56 -22.26 13.66
CA HIS A 139 5.26 -23.08 12.51
C HIS A 139 5.86 -24.47 12.75
N ILE A 140 5.01 -25.49 12.74
CA ILE A 140 5.41 -26.90 12.82
C ILE A 140 4.86 -27.57 11.57
N CYS A 141 5.74 -28.08 10.71
CA CYS A 141 5.33 -28.75 9.49
C CYS A 141 5.26 -30.26 9.66
N SER A 142 4.10 -30.86 9.41
CA SER A 142 3.90 -32.32 9.44
C SER A 142 4.61 -33.08 8.31
N SER A 143 4.98 -32.40 7.23
CA SER A 143 5.61 -33.03 6.06
C SER A 143 7.14 -33.05 6.14
N CYS A 144 7.77 -31.91 6.47
CA CYS A 144 9.24 -31.81 6.53
C CYS A 144 9.81 -31.72 7.95
N GLY A 145 8.97 -31.65 8.98
CA GLY A 145 9.39 -31.56 10.38
C GLY A 145 9.95 -30.19 10.79
N LEU A 146 9.87 -29.17 9.93
CA LEU A 146 10.39 -27.82 10.24
C LEU A 146 9.67 -27.21 11.45
N ILE A 147 10.45 -26.79 12.45
CA ILE A 147 9.99 -26.05 13.62
C ILE A 147 10.70 -24.70 13.64
N MET A 148 9.97 -23.63 13.35
CA MET A 148 10.53 -22.27 13.32
C MET A 148 9.43 -21.23 13.61
N GLY A 149 9.79 -19.98 13.92
CA GLY A 149 8.79 -18.91 14.05
C GLY A 149 8.00 -18.73 12.75
N ARG A 150 6.66 -18.62 12.84
CA ARG A 150 5.78 -18.40 11.69
C ARG A 150 6.20 -17.20 10.85
N ASP A 151 6.58 -16.10 11.50
CA ASP A 151 6.94 -14.87 10.81
C ASP A 151 8.29 -15.02 10.09
N GLN A 152 9.21 -15.83 10.62
CA GLN A 152 10.47 -16.18 9.96
C GLN A 152 10.20 -17.05 8.72
N VAL A 153 9.36 -18.07 8.84
CA VAL A 153 8.92 -18.89 7.69
C VAL A 153 8.28 -18.01 6.62
N SER A 154 7.41 -17.09 7.03
CA SER A 154 6.73 -16.16 6.11
C SER A 154 7.71 -15.23 5.40
N ALA A 155 8.74 -14.74 6.10
CA ALA A 155 9.78 -13.88 5.52
C ALA A 155 10.60 -14.63 4.47
N ILE A 156 11.04 -15.86 4.77
CA ILE A 156 11.77 -16.71 3.81
C ILE A 156 10.90 -17.00 2.57
N LEU A 157 9.61 -17.29 2.76
CA LEU A 157 8.69 -17.50 1.65
C LEU A 157 8.47 -16.24 0.79
N ILE A 158 8.55 -15.05 1.38
CA ILE A 158 8.45 -13.79 0.63
C ILE A 158 9.73 -13.56 -0.19
N GLU A 159 10.89 -13.82 0.40
CA GLU A 159 12.19 -13.74 -0.29
C GLU A 159 12.26 -14.71 -1.47
N ASN A 160 11.73 -15.92 -1.31
CA ASN A 160 11.71 -16.95 -2.35
C ASN A 160 10.63 -16.73 -3.43
N ARG A 161 9.77 -15.71 -3.35
CA ARG A 161 8.73 -15.47 -4.37
C ARG A 161 9.33 -14.93 -5.67
N PRO A 162 8.86 -15.40 -6.84
CA PRO A 162 9.31 -14.89 -8.12
C PRO A 162 8.99 -13.39 -8.22
N GLY A 163 10.04 -12.58 -8.36
CA GLY A 163 9.95 -11.12 -8.40
C GLY A 163 10.60 -10.40 -7.21
N CYS A 164 11.12 -11.10 -6.20
CA CYS A 164 12.05 -10.54 -5.23
C CYS A 164 13.46 -10.61 -5.83
N THR A 165 13.95 -9.54 -6.44
CA THR A 165 15.30 -9.48 -7.06
C THR A 165 16.42 -9.30 -6.02
N VAL A 166 16.14 -9.62 -4.76
CA VAL A 166 17.10 -9.50 -3.66
C VAL A 166 17.99 -10.74 -3.69
N GLY A 167 18.98 -10.74 -4.58
CA GLY A 167 19.95 -11.84 -4.65
C GLY A 167 20.76 -11.92 -5.95
N THR A 168 20.28 -11.37 -7.05
CA THR A 168 21.09 -11.23 -8.27
C THR A 168 21.60 -9.81 -8.40
N THR A 169 22.83 -9.59 -7.91
CA THR A 169 23.75 -8.71 -8.61
C THR A 169 23.91 -9.22 -10.05
N GLY A 170 23.09 -8.71 -10.97
CA GLY A 170 23.43 -8.55 -12.38
C GLY A 170 23.12 -7.09 -12.68
N ILE A 171 24.08 -6.21 -12.96
CA ILE A 171 24.86 -6.23 -14.20
C ILE A 171 24.07 -6.95 -15.31
N GLN A 172 23.00 -6.32 -15.76
CA GLN A 172 22.63 -6.30 -17.17
C GLN A 172 21.71 -5.10 -17.44
N ASP A 173 22.31 -4.16 -18.16
CA ASP A 173 21.74 -3.18 -19.07
C ASP A 173 20.88 -2.04 -18.53
N ARG A 174 21.61 -1.01 -18.09
CA ARG A 174 21.35 0.35 -18.61
C ARG A 174 21.57 0.36 -20.12
N GLN A 175 20.63 -0.12 -20.92
CA GLN A 175 20.52 0.28 -22.32
C GLN A 175 19.06 0.52 -22.66
N GLY A 176 18.69 1.80 -22.80
CA GLY A 176 17.34 2.18 -23.21
C GLY A 176 16.81 3.47 -22.59
N LEU A 177 17.59 4.54 -22.56
CA LEU A 177 17.08 5.92 -22.58
C LEU A 177 18.18 6.80 -23.22
N SER A 178 18.34 6.62 -24.53
CA SER A 178 19.04 7.56 -25.39
C SER A 178 18.37 8.95 -25.28
N SER A 179 19.22 9.96 -25.07
CA SER A 179 19.00 11.37 -25.40
C SER A 179 17.70 12.03 -24.89
N ARG A 180 17.77 12.63 -23.69
CA ARG A 180 17.08 13.91 -23.45
C ARG A 180 18.13 14.93 -23.04
N GLU A 181 18.42 15.84 -23.96
CA GLU A 181 19.34 16.96 -23.76
C GLU A 181 18.93 17.79 -22.52
N PRO A 182 19.89 18.31 -21.75
CA PRO A 182 19.59 19.17 -20.61
C PRO A 182 18.97 20.49 -21.09
N MET A 183 17.83 20.85 -20.50
CA MET A 183 17.16 22.15 -20.69
C MET A 183 18.17 23.30 -20.56
N GLN A 184 18.46 23.95 -21.68
CA GLN A 184 19.14 25.24 -21.68
C GLN A 184 18.23 26.25 -20.97
N ARG A 185 18.77 26.85 -19.92
CA ARG A 185 18.14 27.90 -19.14
C ARG A 185 17.93 29.11 -20.06
N TYR A 186 16.68 29.50 -20.27
CA TYR A 186 16.34 30.84 -20.72
C TYR A 186 16.81 31.85 -19.68
N ALA A 187 17.89 32.56 -19.97
CA ALA A 187 18.19 33.84 -19.36
C ALA A 187 17.71 34.93 -20.32
N GLN A 188 16.58 35.56 -19.98
CA GLN A 188 16.22 36.88 -20.49
C GLN A 188 17.14 37.91 -19.83
N ALA A 189 17.75 38.81 -20.60
CA ALA A 189 17.96 40.22 -20.24
C ALA A 189 18.64 40.99 -21.38
N LEU A 190 17.91 42.00 -21.87
CA LEU A 190 18.31 43.20 -22.62
C LEU A 190 18.78 43.03 -24.07
#